data_AF-A0A151BQU8-F1
#
_entry.id   AF-A0A151BQU8-F1
#
_cell.length_a   1.000
_cell.length_b   1.000
_cell.length_c   1.000
_cell.angle_alpha   90.00
_cell.angle_beta   90.00
_cell.angle_gamma   90.00
#
_symmetry.space_group_name_H-M   'P 1'
#
loop_
_entity.id
_entity.type
_entity.pdbx_description
1 polymer ?
#
loop_
_entity_poly.entity_id
_entity_poly.type
_entity_poly.pdbx_seq_one_letter_code
_entity_poly.pdbx_strand_id
1 'polypeptide(L)'
;MIARELMAKHKLKQLDVANLMGVSQSAVSLYSRKIRGRAIDLEAEEDIVNLISDTAASLANGEMLYKDFIMRLCEICRLVRSKGLMCKLHKIFDPSVNIEECELCSVTMLRCL
;
A
#
# COMPACT_ATOMS: atom_id res chain seq x y z
N MET A 1 2.12 6.35 -1.04
CA MET A 1 2.84 5.08 -1.38
C MET A 1 4.21 5.07 -0.72
N ILE A 2 4.59 3.97 -0.06
CA ILE A 2 5.85 3.85 0.72
C ILE A 2 7.09 4.19 -0.12
N ALA A 3 7.26 3.59 -1.31
CA ALA A 3 8.41 3.86 -2.17
C ALA A 3 8.55 5.34 -2.55
N ARG A 4 7.44 6.06 -2.72
CA ARG A 4 7.45 7.49 -3.05
C ARG A 4 7.82 8.34 -1.83
N GLU A 5 7.33 8.00 -0.64
CA GLU A 5 7.72 8.67 0.61
C GLU A 5 9.23 8.52 0.85
N LEU A 6 9.76 7.30 0.70
CA LEU A 6 11.19 7.00 0.84
C LEU A 6 12.06 7.83 -0.13
N MET A 7 11.63 8.01 -1.37
CA MET A 7 12.35 8.85 -2.33
C MET A 7 12.19 10.35 -2.05
N ALA A 8 10.96 10.82 -1.80
CA ALA A 8 10.64 12.24 -1.74
C ALA A 8 11.05 12.89 -0.40
N LYS A 9 10.77 12.22 0.72
CA LYS A 9 11.07 12.73 2.07
C LYS A 9 12.42 12.25 2.59
N HIS A 10 12.75 10.98 2.40
CA HIS A 10 14.00 10.38 2.89
C HIS A 10 15.15 10.40 1.88
N LYS A 11 14.92 10.96 0.67
CA LYS A 11 15.94 11.20 -0.36
C LYS A 11 16.69 9.94 -0.83
N LEU A 12 16.10 8.76 -0.66
CA LEU A 12 16.68 7.50 -1.12
C LEU A 12 16.60 7.39 -2.65
N LYS A 13 17.63 6.79 -3.27
CA LYS A 13 17.60 6.51 -4.72
C LYS A 13 16.71 5.30 -4.98
N GLN A 14 16.24 5.16 -6.22
CA GLN A 14 15.34 4.04 -6.59
C GLN A 14 15.93 2.67 -6.27
N LEU A 15 17.25 2.49 -6.47
CA LEU A 15 17.92 1.23 -6.19
C LEU A 15 17.94 0.93 -4.68
N ASP A 16 18.18 1.94 -3.85
CA ASP A 16 18.19 1.79 -2.38
C ASP A 16 16.79 1.43 -1.88
N VAL A 17 15.76 2.10 -2.39
CA VAL A 17 14.35 1.79 -2.08
C VAL A 17 13.99 0.38 -2.52
N ALA A 18 14.43 -0.06 -3.69
CA ALA A 18 14.20 -1.40 -4.20
C ALA A 18 14.80 -2.47 -3.28
N ASN A 19 16.06 -2.28 -2.87
CA ASN A 19 16.74 -3.16 -1.93
C ASN A 19 16.05 -3.20 -0.56
N LEU A 20 15.68 -2.03 -0.03
CA LEU A 20 15.02 -1.91 1.27
C LEU A 20 13.65 -2.61 1.31
N MET A 21 12.90 -2.52 0.21
CA MET A 21 11.56 -3.12 0.09
C MET A 21 11.58 -4.56 -0.44
N GLY A 22 12.72 -5.10 -0.86
CA GLY A 22 12.80 -6.45 -1.44
C GLY A 22 12.11 -6.59 -2.80
N VAL A 23 12.10 -5.53 -3.62
CA VAL A 23 11.45 -5.51 -4.95
C VAL A 23 12.43 -5.09 -6.05
N SER A 24 12.03 -5.19 -7.32
CA SER A 24 12.88 -4.70 -8.41
C SER A 24 12.90 -3.17 -8.47
N GLN A 25 14.03 -2.59 -8.91
CA GLN A 25 14.11 -1.15 -9.22
C GLN A 25 13.06 -0.72 -10.25
N SER A 26 12.76 -1.59 -11.22
CA SER A 26 11.72 -1.35 -12.22
C SER A 26 10.32 -1.23 -11.60
N ALA A 27 10.00 -2.02 -10.56
CA ALA A 27 8.75 -1.88 -9.84
C ALA A 27 8.66 -0.50 -9.17
N VAL A 28 9.71 -0.06 -8.46
CA VAL A 28 9.78 1.28 -7.86
C VAL A 28 9.53 2.37 -8.90
N SER A 29 10.19 2.30 -10.05
CA SER A 29 10.02 3.27 -11.14
C SER A 29 8.57 3.31 -11.68
N LEU A 30 7.98 2.15 -11.98
CA LEU A 30 6.64 2.05 -12.57
C LEU A 30 5.54 2.55 -11.62
N TYR A 31 5.66 2.24 -10.33
CA TYR A 31 4.71 2.69 -9.33
C TYR A 31 4.89 4.18 -8.99
N SER A 32 6.13 4.68 -8.89
CA SER A 32 6.38 6.11 -8.62
C SER A 32 5.89 7.01 -9.75
N ARG A 33 5.91 6.54 -11.00
CA ARG A 33 5.35 7.24 -12.18
C ARG A 33 3.83 7.04 -12.35
N LYS A 34 3.16 6.37 -11.41
CA LYS A 34 1.74 6.01 -11.48
C LYS A 34 1.35 5.23 -12.75
N ILE A 35 2.30 4.53 -13.38
CA ILE A 35 2.01 3.58 -14.48
C ILE A 35 1.26 2.37 -13.91
N ARG A 36 1.61 1.97 -12.68
CA ARG A 36 0.88 0.98 -11.86
C ARG A 36 0.31 1.66 -10.61
N GLY A 37 -0.76 1.08 -10.05
CA GLY A 37 -1.33 1.52 -8.77
C GLY A 37 -2.11 2.85 -8.81
N ARG A 38 -2.59 3.29 -9.99
CA ARG A 38 -3.35 4.53 -10.15
C ARG A 38 -4.88 4.40 -10.00
N ALA A 39 -5.39 3.18 -9.90
CA ALA A 39 -6.84 2.91 -9.90
C ALA A 39 -7.53 3.25 -8.58
N ILE A 40 -6.76 3.30 -7.48
CA ILE A 40 -7.24 3.64 -6.14
C ILE A 40 -6.40 4.81 -5.66
N ASP A 41 -7.05 5.90 -5.27
CA ASP A 41 -6.37 7.07 -4.71
C ASP A 41 -6.21 6.96 -3.20
N LEU A 42 -5.10 6.35 -2.77
CA LEU A 42 -4.77 6.20 -1.35
C LEU A 42 -4.32 7.51 -0.70
N GLU A 43 -4.03 8.55 -1.49
CA GLU A 43 -3.51 9.82 -0.98
C GLU A 43 -4.62 10.73 -0.43
N ALA A 44 -5.88 10.42 -0.78
CA ALA A 44 -7.06 11.12 -0.27
C ALA A 44 -7.44 10.69 1.15
N GLU A 45 -6.84 9.62 1.68
CA GLU A 45 -7.18 9.03 2.98
C GLU A 45 -6.07 9.29 3.99
N GLU A 46 -6.32 10.22 4.91
CA GLU A 46 -5.30 10.74 5.85
C GLU A 46 -4.69 9.65 6.75
N ASP A 47 -5.51 8.73 7.26
CA ASP A 47 -5.05 7.63 8.11
C ASP A 47 -4.14 6.64 7.37
N ILE A 48 -4.44 6.35 6.10
CA ILE A 48 -3.59 5.55 5.22
C ILE A 48 -2.29 6.29 4.91
N VAL A 49 -2.36 7.60 4.63
CA VAL A 49 -1.17 8.42 4.38
C VAL A 49 -0.25 8.45 5.60
N ASN A 50 -0.80 8.63 6.80
CA ASN A 50 -0.04 8.64 8.05
C ASN A 50 0.64 7.29 8.28
N LEU A 51 -0.10 6.17 8.15
CA LEU A 51 0.46 4.84 8.33
C LEU A 51 1.57 4.52 7.30
N ILE A 52 1.42 4.98 6.06
CA ILE A 52 2.45 4.88 5.01
C ILE A 52 3.68 5.71 5.37
N SER A 53 3.49 6.94 5.86
CA SER A 53 4.57 7.86 6.24
C SER A 53 5.38 7.30 7.41
N ASP A 54 4.71 6.79 8.44
CA ASP A 54 5.34 6.18 9.61
C ASP A 54 6.12 4.93 9.22
N THR A 55 5.53 4.07 8.37
CA THR A 55 6.22 2.88 7.86
C THR A 55 7.46 3.24 7.06
N ALA A 56 7.40 4.27 6.21
CA ALA A 56 8.53 4.75 5.45
C ALA A 56 9.64 5.34 6.35
N ALA A 57 9.26 6.08 7.40
CA ALA A 57 10.21 6.65 8.35
C ALA A 57 10.98 5.57 9.12
N SER A 58 10.28 4.59 9.70
CA SER A 58 10.93 3.49 10.42
C SER A 58 11.82 2.64 9.51
N LEU A 59 11.42 2.42 8.24
CA LEU A 59 12.26 1.76 7.25
C LEU A 59 13.54 2.57 6.94
N ALA A 60 13.41 3.87 6.69
CA ALA A 60 14.54 4.73 6.36
C ALA A 60 15.53 4.87 7.52
N ASN A 61 15.05 4.83 8.76
CA ASN A 61 15.89 4.91 9.96
C ASN A 61 16.53 3.55 10.35
N GLY A 62 16.17 2.45 9.68
CA GLY A 62 16.66 1.11 10.03
C GLY A 62 16.06 0.54 11.33
N GLU A 63 14.93 1.10 11.77
CA GLU A 63 14.24 0.74 13.02
C GLU A 63 13.25 -0.42 12.85
N MET A 64 13.10 -0.93 11.63
CA MET A 64 12.10 -1.93 11.27
C MET A 64 12.76 -3.16 10.65
N LEU A 65 12.54 -4.33 11.24
CA LEU A 65 12.92 -5.60 10.62
C LEU A 65 12.00 -5.89 9.44
N TYR A 66 12.49 -6.62 8.45
CA TYR A 66 11.71 -6.97 7.26
C TYR A 66 10.38 -7.67 7.59
N LYS A 67 10.37 -8.56 8.60
CA LYS A 67 9.13 -9.21 9.07
C LYS A 67 8.08 -8.20 9.56
N ASP A 68 8.51 -7.15 10.25
CA ASP A 68 7.64 -6.13 10.81
C ASP A 68 7.11 -5.22 9.69
N PHE A 69 7.94 -4.98 8.67
CA PHE A 69 7.51 -4.32 7.44
C PHE A 69 6.38 -5.09 6.73
N ILE A 70 6.50 -6.42 6.59
CA ILE A 70 5.42 -7.25 6.03
C ILE A 70 4.13 -7.10 6.86
N MET A 71 4.23 -7.09 8.19
CA MET A 71 3.08 -6.88 9.06
C MET A 71 2.42 -5.50 8.88
N ARG A 72 3.22 -4.44 8.68
CA ARG A 72 2.70 -3.10 8.36
C ARG A 72 2.04 -3.03 6.99
N LEU A 73 2.58 -3.71 5.97
CA LEU A 73 1.92 -3.83 4.68
C LEU A 73 0.54 -4.50 4.81
N CYS A 74 0.44 -5.54 5.63
CA CYS A 74 -0.83 -6.22 5.89
C CYS A 74 -1.84 -5.30 6.60
N GLU A 75 -1.37 -4.46 7.52
CA GLU A 75 -2.20 -3.45 8.19
C GLU A 75 -2.73 -2.40 7.22
N ILE A 76 -1.87 -1.83 6.37
CA ILE A 76 -2.28 -0.89 5.32
C ILE A 76 -3.32 -1.54 4.40
N CYS A 77 -3.08 -2.79 3.98
CA CYS A 77 -4.00 -3.55 3.12
C CYS A 77 -5.36 -3.81 3.80
N ARG A 78 -5.38 -4.06 5.12
CA ARG A 78 -6.64 -4.17 5.87
C ARG A 78 -7.38 -2.84 5.93
N LEU A 79 -6.68 -1.73 6.20
CA LEU A 79 -7.27 -0.40 6.29
C LEU A 79 -7.92 0.03 4.97
N VAL A 80 -7.11 0.15 3.90
CA VAL A 80 -7.36 -0.57 2.64
C VAL A 80 -8.80 -0.96 2.29
N ARG A 81 -9.02 -2.24 2.57
CA ARG A 81 -10.23 -3.01 2.32
C ARG A 81 -11.39 -2.62 3.24
N SER A 82 -11.11 -2.32 4.50
CA SER A 82 -12.14 -1.95 5.50
C SER A 82 -12.88 -0.67 5.14
N LYS A 83 -12.21 0.26 4.46
CA LYS A 83 -12.80 1.51 3.93
C LYS A 83 -13.55 1.33 2.61
N GLY A 84 -13.57 0.12 2.05
CA GLY A 84 -14.23 -0.14 0.76
C GLY A 84 -13.55 0.52 -0.45
N LEU A 85 -12.32 1.01 -0.32
CA LEU A 85 -11.61 1.70 -1.42
C LEU A 85 -11.38 0.79 -2.64
N MET A 86 -11.34 -0.53 -2.42
CA MET A 86 -11.25 -1.53 -3.47
C MET A 86 -12.59 -1.84 -4.15
N CYS A 87 -13.74 -1.45 -3.59
CA CYS A 87 -15.05 -1.84 -4.11
C CYS A 87 -15.32 -1.27 -5.51
N LYS A 88 -14.89 -0.03 -5.78
CA LYS A 88 -14.98 0.56 -7.13
C LYS A 88 -14.20 -0.26 -8.15
N LEU A 89 -12.98 -0.67 -7.78
CA LEU A 89 -12.14 -1.51 -8.63
C LEU A 89 -12.76 -2.90 -8.82
N HIS A 90 -13.31 -3.48 -7.75
CA HIS A 90 -14.02 -4.76 -7.80
C HIS A 90 -15.19 -4.72 -8.78
N LYS A 91 -16.06 -3.70 -8.71
CA LYS A 91 -17.19 -3.53 -9.63
C LYS A 91 -16.77 -3.38 -11.10
N ILE A 92 -15.59 -2.81 -11.36
CA ILE A 92 -15.04 -2.72 -12.72
C ILE A 92 -14.66 -4.10 -13.25
N PHE A 93 -14.05 -4.95 -12.42
CA PHE A 93 -13.63 -6.30 -12.82
C PHE A 93 -14.78 -7.31 -12.83
N ASP A 94 -15.72 -7.17 -11.91
CA ASP A 94 -16.94 -7.97 -11.84
C ASP A 94 -18.16 -7.03 -11.80
N PRO A 95 -18.74 -6.68 -12.96
CA PRO A 95 -19.93 -5.84 -13.01
C PRO A 95 -21.17 -6.46 -12.35
N SER A 96 -21.17 -7.77 -12.06
CA SER A 96 -22.31 -8.44 -11.44
C SER A 96 -22.38 -8.22 -9.92
N VAL A 97 -21.26 -7.86 -9.28
CA VAL A 97 -21.22 -7.67 -7.83
C VAL A 97 -22.09 -6.48 -7.38
N ASN A 98 -22.92 -6.67 -6.36
CA ASN A 98 -23.56 -5.57 -5.65
C ASN A 98 -22.65 -5.10 -4.51
N ILE A 99 -22.01 -3.95 -4.67
CA ILE A 99 -21.04 -3.45 -3.68
C ILE A 99 -21.69 -2.98 -2.38
N GLU A 100 -22.98 -2.64 -2.39
CA GLU A 100 -23.73 -2.20 -1.20
C GLU A 100 -24.11 -3.37 -0.29
N GLU A 101 -24.20 -4.59 -0.85
CA GLU A 101 -24.53 -5.82 -0.13
C GLU A 101 -23.29 -6.72 0.09
N CYS A 102 -22.10 -6.28 -0.36
CA CYS A 102 -20.89 -7.07 -0.32
C CYS A 102 -20.08 -6.86 0.96
N GLU A 103 -20.03 -7.87 1.82
CA GLU A 103 -19.28 -7.84 3.08
C GLU A 103 -17.94 -8.62 3.03
N LEU A 104 -17.50 -9.06 1.84
CA LEU A 104 -16.33 -9.93 1.71
C LEU A 104 -15.06 -9.34 2.35
N CYS A 105 -14.84 -8.03 2.14
CA CYS A 105 -13.65 -7.33 2.62
C CYS A 105 -13.65 -7.08 4.13
N SER A 106 -14.82 -6.89 4.75
CA SER A 106 -14.96 -6.74 6.20
C SER A 106 -14.83 -8.09 6.92
N VAL A 107 -15.37 -9.17 6.34
CA VAL A 107 -15.36 -10.52 6.96
C VAL A 107 -13.98 -11.18 6.88
N THR A 108 -13.22 -10.95 5.80
CA THR A 108 -11.92 -11.61 5.56
C THR A 108 -10.74 -10.84 6.19
N MET A 109 -10.94 -10.23 7.37
CA MET A 109 -9.93 -9.42 8.07
C MET A 109 -9.02 -10.24 9.01
N LEU A 110 -9.24 -11.56 9.13
CA LEU A 110 -8.74 -12.35 10.25
C LEU A 110 -7.23 -12.62 10.28
N ARG A 111 -6.53 -12.68 9.15
CA ARG A 111 -5.05 -12.70 9.04
C ARG A 111 -4.63 -12.61 7.57
N CYS A 112 -3.51 -11.95 7.29
CA CYS A 112 -2.71 -12.26 6.11
C CYS A 112 -1.79 -13.42 6.52
N LEU A 113 -1.80 -14.51 5.75
CA LEU A 113 -0.94 -15.67 5.95
C LEU A 113 0.53 -15.33 5.67
#